data_AF-A0A2N8M448-F1
#
_entry.id   AF-A0A2N8M448-F1
#
_cell.length_a   1.000
_cell.length_b   1.000
_cell.length_c   1.000
_cell.angle_alpha   90.00
_cell.angle_beta   90.00
_cell.angle_gamma   90.00
#
_symmetry.space_group_name_H-M   'P 1'
#
loop_
_entity.id
_entity.type
_entity.pdbx_description
1 polymer ?
#
loop_
_entity_poly.entity_id
_entity_poly.type
_entity_poly.pdbx_seq_one_letter_code
_entity_poly.pdbx_strand_id
1 'polypeptide(L)'
;MRIAPLFSFPAAAMAVLLWLSGCASTAEDALPEPSMQTEEIHNEGEPGSAQVRRLDLVALVTAINHDTREVTLKNDVGESTTLTVGPMVENLDQVEKGDKVHVVFYEQMVVYARPPGSGADLGSALLMESAEKGQKPAGVIAEVDEIVAVVTAVDLEKHTATLRFPDGSEEPFAVWPDVELKEEHVGVEVVIQMTSAVGVKVDKI
;
A
#
# COMPACT_ATOMS: atom_id res chain seq x y z
N MET A 1 24.78 6.25 0.52
CA MET A 1 24.86 5.01 1.31
C MET A 1 26.27 4.45 1.17
N ARG A 2 27.08 4.43 2.24
CA ARG A 2 28.44 3.89 2.24
C ARG A 2 28.53 2.80 3.30
N ILE A 3 28.74 1.57 2.84
CA ILE A 3 28.91 0.38 3.67
C ILE A 3 30.40 0.26 4.00
N ALA A 4 30.73 0.16 5.28
CA ALA A 4 32.05 -0.27 5.75
C ALA A 4 31.84 -1.40 6.76
N PRO A 5 32.49 -2.57 6.61
CA PRO A 5 32.49 -3.61 7.61
C PRO A 5 33.76 -3.49 8.45
N LEU A 6 33.62 -3.29 9.75
CA LEU A 6 34.67 -3.48 10.72
C LEU A 6 33.98 -3.82 12.02
N PHE A 7 34.07 -5.07 12.47
CA PHE A 7 34.58 -5.40 13.80
C PHE A 7 34.67 -6.91 13.95
N SER A 8 35.92 -7.35 14.06
CA SER A 8 36.36 -8.68 14.48
C SER A 8 36.00 -8.88 15.95
N PHE A 9 35.22 -9.90 16.27
CA PHE A 9 34.97 -10.33 17.66
C PHE A 9 36.02 -11.36 18.09
N PRO A 10 36.81 -11.11 19.15
CA PRO A 10 37.45 -12.20 19.88
C PRO A 10 36.49 -12.72 20.96
N ALA A 11 36.43 -14.04 21.07
CA ALA A 11 35.75 -14.76 22.13
C ALA A 11 36.40 -14.52 23.50
N ALA A 12 35.59 -14.23 24.52
CA ALA A 12 35.95 -14.40 25.93
C ALA A 12 34.69 -14.65 26.77
N ALA A 13 34.85 -15.55 27.75
CA ALA A 13 33.81 -16.26 28.49
C ALA A 13 33.35 -15.58 29.80
N MET A 14 32.33 -16.20 30.43
CA MET A 14 31.82 -16.02 31.81
C MET A 14 30.89 -14.79 32.01
N ALA A 15 29.83 -14.82 32.81
CA ALA A 15 29.34 -15.76 33.81
C ALA A 15 27.79 -15.69 33.89
N VAL A 16 27.17 -16.78 34.34
CA VAL A 16 25.75 -16.87 34.72
C VAL A 16 25.51 -16.09 36.01
N LEU A 17 24.52 -15.19 36.01
CA LEU A 17 23.87 -14.65 37.21
C LEU A 17 22.36 -14.55 36.94
N LEU A 18 21.61 -15.48 37.52
CA LEU A 18 20.15 -15.50 37.63
C LEU A 18 19.71 -14.42 38.62
N TRP A 19 18.93 -13.45 38.15
CA TRP A 19 18.04 -12.64 38.98
C TRP A 19 16.61 -12.81 38.45
N LEU A 20 15.74 -13.35 39.30
CA LEU A 20 14.28 -13.35 39.14
C LEU A 20 13.75 -11.96 39.51
N SER A 21 13.03 -11.28 38.62
CA SER A 21 11.80 -10.50 38.90
C SER A 21 11.43 -9.55 37.74
N GLY A 22 10.23 -9.74 37.20
CA GLY A 22 9.40 -8.70 36.57
C GLY A 22 9.83 -8.24 35.16
N CYS A 23 9.00 -8.18 34.14
CA CYS A 23 7.54 -8.12 34.11
C CYS A 23 7.00 -9.15 33.11
N ALA A 24 6.21 -10.11 33.59
CA ALA A 24 5.10 -10.58 32.77
C ALA A 24 4.08 -9.42 32.78
N SER A 25 4.29 -8.43 31.90
CA SER A 25 3.17 -7.59 31.50
C SER A 25 2.33 -8.50 30.63
N THR A 26 1.35 -9.13 31.26
CA THR A 26 0.22 -9.77 30.60
C THR A 26 -0.45 -8.70 29.74
N ALA A 27 0.03 -8.56 28.51
CA ALA A 27 -0.62 -7.83 27.44
C ALA A 27 -1.76 -8.71 26.90
N GLU A 28 -2.73 -9.01 27.77
CA GLU A 28 -3.85 -9.90 27.41
C GLU A 28 -5.00 -9.12 26.75
N ASP A 29 -4.85 -7.79 26.63
CA ASP A 29 -5.83 -6.94 25.96
C ASP A 29 -5.26 -6.00 24.88
N ALA A 30 -3.95 -6.10 24.58
CA ALA A 30 -3.38 -5.37 23.44
C ALA A 30 -3.83 -6.02 22.12
N LEU A 31 -4.18 -5.20 21.13
CA LEU A 31 -4.45 -5.71 19.79
C LEU A 31 -3.14 -6.25 19.20
N PRO A 32 -3.20 -7.30 18.35
CA PRO A 32 -2.02 -7.76 17.64
C PRO A 32 -1.44 -6.64 16.77
N GLU A 33 -0.12 -6.59 16.69
CA GLU A 33 0.62 -5.62 15.87
C GLU A 33 0.15 -5.70 14.39
N PRO A 34 0.00 -4.55 13.71
CA PRO A 34 -0.35 -4.54 12.30
C PRO A 34 0.76 -5.17 11.45
N SER A 35 0.37 -5.88 10.39
CA SER A 35 1.31 -6.41 9.41
C SER A 35 1.14 -5.70 8.07
N MET A 36 2.25 -5.27 7.47
CA MET A 36 2.27 -4.59 6.19
C MET A 36 3.09 -5.39 5.19
N GLN A 37 2.51 -5.62 4.02
CA GLN A 37 3.15 -6.24 2.87
C GLN A 37 3.12 -5.24 1.72
N THR A 38 4.26 -5.09 1.04
CA THR A 38 4.36 -4.29 -0.18
C THR A 38 4.96 -5.16 -1.25
N GLU A 39 4.22 -5.30 -2.35
CA GLU A 39 4.68 -5.95 -3.56
C GLU A 39 4.85 -4.89 -4.64
N GLU A 40 5.96 -4.95 -5.37
CA GLU A 40 6.24 -4.11 -6.52
C GLU A 40 6.38 -5.02 -7.74
N ILE A 41 5.75 -4.61 -8.82
CA ILE A 41 5.64 -5.31 -10.08
C ILE A 41 6.13 -4.34 -11.14
N HIS A 42 7.10 -4.75 -11.94
CA HIS A 42 7.50 -4.01 -13.13
C HIS A 42 7.85 -5.04 -14.20
N ASN A 43 7.62 -4.65 -15.46
CA ASN A 43 7.97 -5.49 -16.60
C ASN A 43 9.32 -5.03 -17.14
N GLU A 44 10.20 -5.98 -17.45
CA GLU A 44 11.53 -5.65 -17.95
C GLU A 44 11.44 -4.88 -19.27
N GLY A 45 12.09 -3.71 -19.32
CA GLY A 45 12.13 -2.84 -20.49
C GLY A 45 10.84 -2.04 -20.77
N GLU A 46 9.82 -2.14 -19.92
CA GLU A 46 8.58 -1.35 -20.06
C GLU A 46 8.54 -0.17 -19.08
N PRO A 47 8.19 1.05 -19.55
CA PRO A 47 8.05 2.20 -18.67
C PRO A 47 6.79 2.06 -17.80
N GLY A 48 6.98 1.70 -16.54
CA GLY A 48 5.91 1.63 -15.56
C GLY A 48 6.24 0.73 -14.38
N SER A 49 5.31 0.68 -13.44
CA SER A 49 5.33 -0.23 -12.30
C SER A 49 3.94 -0.30 -11.70
N ALA A 50 3.59 -1.42 -11.09
CA ALA A 50 2.52 -1.49 -10.13
C ALA A 50 3.08 -1.75 -8.73
N GLN A 51 2.48 -1.11 -7.75
CA GLN A 51 2.73 -1.36 -6.34
C GLN A 51 1.41 -1.79 -5.70
N VAL A 52 1.45 -2.87 -4.94
CA VAL A 52 0.33 -3.35 -4.13
C VAL A 52 0.77 -3.30 -2.68
N ARG A 53 0.05 -2.55 -1.85
CA ARG A 53 0.22 -2.48 -0.41
C ARG A 53 -0.97 -3.11 0.28
N ARG A 54 -0.69 -4.10 1.13
CA ARG A 54 -1.67 -4.76 1.98
C ARG A 54 -1.31 -4.50 3.44
N LEU A 55 -2.25 -4.00 4.20
CA LEU A 55 -2.13 -3.76 5.64
C LEU A 55 -3.23 -4.55 6.35
N ASP A 56 -2.83 -5.57 7.10
CA ASP A 56 -3.71 -6.35 7.95
C ASP A 56 -3.56 -5.85 9.39
N LEU A 57 -4.66 -5.46 10.02
CA LEU A 57 -4.69 -4.99 11.41
C LEU A 57 -5.94 -5.49 12.12
N VAL A 58 -5.91 -5.49 13.45
CA VAL A 58 -7.11 -5.68 14.25
C VAL A 58 -7.56 -4.33 14.78
N ALA A 59 -8.87 -4.07 14.74
CA ALA A 59 -9.47 -2.87 15.28
C ALA A 59 -10.67 -3.20 16.18
N LEU A 60 -10.94 -2.34 17.16
CA LEU A 60 -12.10 -2.41 18.03
C LEU A 60 -13.30 -1.71 17.37
N VAL A 61 -14.45 -2.37 17.33
CA VAL A 61 -15.72 -1.77 16.92
C VAL A 61 -16.22 -0.87 18.04
N THR A 62 -16.23 0.43 17.81
CA THR A 62 -16.69 1.43 18.78
C THR A 62 -18.11 1.91 18.55
N ALA A 63 -18.59 1.78 17.31
CA ALA A 63 -19.98 1.98 16.91
C ALA A 63 -20.30 1.16 15.65
N ILE A 64 -21.57 0.77 15.51
CA ILE A 64 -22.08 0.11 14.31
C ILE A 64 -23.54 0.53 14.09
N ASN A 65 -23.89 0.79 12.83
CA ASN A 65 -25.26 0.96 12.36
C ASN A 65 -25.53 -0.09 11.27
N HIS A 66 -26.37 -1.08 11.57
CA HIS A 66 -26.67 -2.16 10.63
C HIS A 66 -27.56 -1.71 9.45
N ASP A 67 -28.37 -0.67 9.63
CA ASP A 67 -29.25 -0.14 8.58
C ASP A 67 -28.45 0.59 7.50
N THR A 68 -27.49 1.43 7.91
CA THR A 68 -26.58 2.15 6.99
C THR A 68 -25.30 1.37 6.68
N ARG A 69 -25.07 0.24 7.38
CA ARG A 69 -23.83 -0.56 7.34
C ARG A 69 -22.57 0.26 7.63
N GLU A 70 -22.69 1.29 8.44
CA GLU A 70 -21.55 2.11 8.89
C GLU A 70 -20.94 1.52 10.16
N VAL A 71 -19.61 1.37 10.16
CA VAL A 71 -18.84 0.85 11.29
C VAL A 71 -17.76 1.85 11.65
N THR A 72 -17.66 2.19 12.94
CA THR A 72 -16.56 2.99 13.49
C THR A 72 -15.56 2.08 14.17
N LEU A 73 -14.35 2.06 13.64
CA LEU A 73 -13.25 1.21 14.07
C LEU A 73 -12.20 2.05 14.80
N LYS A 74 -11.62 1.50 15.86
CA LYS A 74 -10.51 2.12 16.61
C LYS A 74 -9.29 1.20 16.59
N ASN A 75 -8.15 1.70 16.14
CA ASN A 75 -6.89 0.95 16.15
C ASN A 75 -6.21 0.97 17.53
N ASP A 76 -5.09 0.27 17.65
CA ASP A 76 -4.25 0.14 18.84
C ASP A 76 -3.62 1.47 19.30
N VAL A 77 -3.28 2.35 18.37
CA VAL A 77 -2.77 3.71 18.66
C VAL A 77 -3.88 4.71 19.01
N GLY A 78 -5.13 4.29 18.93
CA GLY A 78 -6.30 5.01 19.41
C GLY A 78 -7.00 5.92 18.40
N GLU A 79 -6.57 5.91 17.15
CA GLU A 79 -7.23 6.60 16.04
C GLU A 79 -8.53 5.88 15.68
N SER A 80 -9.55 6.66 15.27
CA SER A 80 -10.86 6.12 14.90
C SER A 80 -11.24 6.52 13.48
N THR A 81 -11.76 5.55 12.72
CA THR A 81 -12.23 5.74 11.34
C THR A 81 -13.63 5.14 11.19
N THR A 82 -14.54 5.87 10.54
CA THR A 82 -15.86 5.37 10.15
C THR A 82 -15.84 5.03 8.68
N LEU A 83 -16.35 3.85 8.33
CA LEU A 83 -16.46 3.38 6.95
C LEU A 83 -17.81 2.69 6.71
N THR A 84 -18.29 2.74 5.48
CA THR A 84 -19.46 1.98 5.04
C THR A 84 -19.01 0.61 4.54
N VAL A 85 -19.52 -0.44 5.16
CA VAL A 85 -19.21 -1.83 4.80
C VAL A 85 -20.16 -2.28 3.68
N GLY A 86 -19.60 -2.68 2.54
CA GLY A 86 -20.38 -3.13 1.39
C GLY A 86 -21.09 -4.47 1.60
N PRO A 87 -22.01 -4.84 0.71
CA PRO A 87 -22.94 -5.94 0.91
C PRO A 87 -22.31 -7.34 0.89
N MET A 88 -21.09 -7.51 0.34
CA MET A 88 -20.44 -8.83 0.31
C MET A 88 -19.80 -9.22 1.66
N VAL A 89 -19.80 -8.33 2.67
CA VAL A 89 -19.51 -8.72 4.06
C VAL A 89 -20.79 -9.29 4.67
N GLU A 90 -20.96 -10.61 4.52
CA GLU A 90 -22.20 -11.30 4.91
C GLU A 90 -22.40 -11.32 6.44
N ASN A 91 -21.32 -11.43 7.22
CA ASN A 91 -21.38 -11.56 8.69
C ASN A 91 -21.48 -10.21 9.44
N LEU A 92 -21.79 -9.09 8.75
CA LEU A 92 -21.87 -7.78 9.41
C LEU A 92 -23.01 -7.71 10.46
N ASP A 93 -24.02 -8.55 10.31
CA ASP A 93 -25.18 -8.67 11.21
C ASP A 93 -24.81 -9.25 12.58
N GLN A 94 -23.70 -9.98 12.69
CA GLN A 94 -23.22 -10.61 13.92
C GLN A 94 -22.27 -9.73 14.74
N VAL A 95 -21.95 -8.53 14.24
CA VAL A 95 -20.95 -7.64 14.81
C VAL A 95 -21.58 -6.68 15.78
N GLU A 96 -20.99 -6.54 16.94
CA GLU A 96 -21.46 -5.63 17.96
C GLU A 96 -20.37 -4.65 18.38
N LYS A 97 -20.79 -3.55 18.99
CA LYS A 97 -19.88 -2.64 19.67
C LYS A 97 -19.11 -3.42 20.75
N GLY A 98 -17.80 -3.29 20.73
CA GLY A 98 -16.89 -4.00 21.64
C GLY A 98 -16.17 -5.18 20.99
N ASP A 99 -16.62 -5.63 19.81
CA ASP A 99 -15.93 -6.69 19.08
C ASP A 99 -14.59 -6.21 18.52
N LYS A 100 -13.61 -7.10 18.50
CA LYS A 100 -12.36 -6.93 17.75
C LYS A 100 -12.56 -7.54 16.37
N VAL A 101 -12.18 -6.82 15.31
CA VAL A 101 -12.38 -7.25 13.91
C VAL A 101 -11.08 -7.15 13.14
N HIS A 102 -10.91 -8.01 12.14
CA HIS A 102 -9.76 -7.99 11.25
C HIS A 102 -10.03 -7.07 10.06
N VAL A 103 -9.23 -6.03 9.94
CA VAL A 103 -9.31 -5.05 8.87
C VAL A 103 -8.16 -5.31 7.92
N VAL A 104 -8.48 -5.44 6.63
CA VAL A 104 -7.47 -5.53 5.58
C VAL A 104 -7.61 -4.35 4.67
N PHE A 105 -6.65 -3.46 4.73
CA PHE A 105 -6.54 -2.32 3.86
C PHE A 105 -5.68 -2.67 2.66
N TYR A 106 -6.19 -2.40 1.46
CA TYR A 106 -5.49 -2.59 0.21
C TYR A 106 -5.37 -1.26 -0.52
N GLU A 107 -4.16 -0.96 -0.95
CA GLU A 107 -3.86 0.11 -1.89
C GLU A 107 -3.10 -0.47 -3.05
N GLN A 108 -3.47 -0.06 -4.25
CA GLN A 108 -2.78 -0.38 -5.47
C GLN A 108 -2.46 0.92 -6.18
N MET A 109 -1.20 1.11 -6.56
CA MET A 109 -0.78 2.19 -7.43
C MET A 109 -0.20 1.59 -8.70
N VAL A 110 -0.72 1.98 -9.86
CA VAL A 110 -0.21 1.54 -11.15
C VAL A 110 0.22 2.76 -11.95
N VAL A 111 1.48 2.75 -12.37
CA VAL A 111 2.12 3.80 -13.15
C VAL A 111 2.48 3.21 -14.50
N TYR A 112 2.11 3.88 -15.58
CA TYR A 112 2.47 3.46 -16.93
C TYR A 112 2.51 4.66 -17.89
N ALA A 113 3.32 4.54 -18.93
CA ALA A 113 3.37 5.55 -20.00
C ALA A 113 2.32 5.25 -21.08
N ARG A 114 1.79 6.27 -21.76
CA ARG A 114 1.00 6.10 -22.99
C ARG A 114 1.22 7.26 -23.96
N PRO A 115 1.05 7.05 -25.28
CA PRO A 115 1.01 8.15 -26.23
C PRO A 115 -0.10 9.16 -25.88
N PRO A 116 0.13 10.47 -26.09
CA PRO A 116 -0.82 11.50 -25.71
C PRO A 116 -2.15 11.34 -26.44
N GLY A 117 -3.25 11.45 -25.69
CA GLY A 117 -4.61 11.28 -26.22
C GLY A 117 -4.95 9.90 -26.77
N SER A 118 -4.10 8.88 -26.53
CA SER A 118 -4.43 7.50 -26.89
C SER A 118 -5.19 6.81 -25.74
N GLY A 119 -6.25 6.07 -26.08
CA GLY A 119 -6.89 5.12 -25.16
C GLY A 119 -6.22 3.74 -25.15
N ALA A 120 -5.07 3.61 -25.83
CA ALA A 120 -4.29 2.38 -25.89
C ALA A 120 -3.35 2.36 -24.69
N ASP A 121 -3.64 1.45 -23.77
CA ASP A 121 -3.06 1.39 -22.45
C ASP A 121 -1.83 0.45 -22.43
N LEU A 122 -0.61 1.01 -22.39
CA LEU A 122 0.60 0.21 -22.18
C LEU A 122 0.68 -0.33 -20.74
N GLY A 123 -0.17 0.14 -19.83
CA GLY A 123 -0.30 -0.35 -18.46
C GLY A 123 -1.28 -1.50 -18.29
N SER A 124 -1.98 -1.95 -19.33
CA SER A 124 -3.01 -3.00 -19.18
C SER A 124 -2.47 -4.31 -18.60
N ALA A 125 -1.24 -4.68 -18.92
CA ALA A 125 -0.58 -5.86 -18.32
C ALA A 125 -0.30 -5.64 -16.82
N LEU A 126 0.25 -4.47 -16.46
CA LEU A 126 0.49 -4.08 -15.07
C LEU A 126 -0.80 -3.99 -14.27
N LEU A 127 -1.89 -3.47 -14.84
CA LEU A 127 -3.22 -3.40 -14.22
C LEU A 127 -3.80 -4.79 -13.94
N MET A 128 -3.62 -5.74 -14.86
CA MET A 128 -4.08 -7.12 -14.66
C MET A 128 -3.26 -7.82 -13.58
N GLU A 129 -1.92 -7.75 -13.67
CA GLU A 129 -1.02 -8.41 -12.72
C GLU A 129 -1.16 -7.81 -11.31
N SER A 130 -1.28 -6.48 -11.22
CA SER A 130 -1.54 -5.81 -9.95
C SER A 130 -2.89 -6.20 -9.36
N ALA A 131 -3.93 -6.36 -10.19
CA ALA A 131 -5.24 -6.79 -9.70
C ALA A 131 -5.20 -8.24 -9.18
N GLU A 132 -4.37 -9.11 -9.76
CA GLU A 132 -4.15 -10.47 -9.27
C GLU A 132 -3.39 -10.50 -7.95
N LYS A 133 -2.36 -9.65 -7.78
CA LYS A 133 -1.60 -9.53 -6.51
C LYS A 133 -2.36 -8.76 -5.42
N GLY A 134 -3.15 -7.77 -5.84
CA GLY A 134 -3.91 -6.84 -5.01
C GLY A 134 -5.39 -7.16 -4.92
N GLN A 135 -5.78 -8.44 -5.10
CA GLN A 135 -7.17 -8.88 -5.08
C GLN A 135 -7.96 -8.20 -3.95
N LYS A 136 -9.01 -7.49 -4.36
CA LYS A 136 -9.82 -6.63 -3.49
C LYS A 136 -10.44 -7.46 -2.37
N PRO A 137 -10.47 -6.95 -1.13
CA PRO A 137 -11.24 -7.55 -0.07
C PRO A 137 -12.71 -7.70 -0.46
N ALA A 138 -13.33 -8.76 0.04
CA ALA A 138 -14.77 -8.94 -0.10
C ALA A 138 -15.52 -7.75 0.53
N GLY A 139 -16.46 -7.18 -0.22
CA GLY A 139 -17.49 -6.31 0.34
C GLY A 139 -17.13 -4.83 0.40
N VAL A 140 -16.37 -4.34 -0.58
CA VAL A 140 -15.88 -2.95 -0.58
C VAL A 140 -16.07 -2.30 -1.93
N ILE A 141 -16.41 -1.01 -1.91
CA ILE A 141 -16.34 -0.13 -3.09
C ILE A 141 -14.89 0.35 -3.19
N ALA A 142 -14.21 0.01 -4.28
CA ALA A 142 -12.88 0.56 -4.53
C ALA A 142 -13.00 2.00 -5.02
N GLU A 143 -12.25 2.91 -4.41
CA GLU A 143 -12.02 4.25 -4.96
C GLU A 143 -10.90 4.15 -5.98
N VAL A 144 -11.10 4.77 -7.15
CA VAL A 144 -10.10 4.80 -8.22
C VAL A 144 -9.86 6.25 -8.58
N ASP A 145 -8.63 6.70 -8.35
CA ASP A 145 -8.15 8.01 -8.75
C ASP A 145 -7.15 7.85 -9.89
N GLU A 146 -7.34 8.63 -10.96
CA GLU A 146 -6.42 8.67 -12.09
C GLU A 146 -5.79 10.06 -12.18
N ILE A 147 -4.47 10.10 -12.20
CA ILE A 147 -3.68 11.31 -12.42
C ILE A 147 -2.89 11.12 -13.71
N VAL A 148 -3.03 12.06 -14.63
CA VAL A 148 -2.26 12.09 -15.87
C VAL A 148 -1.21 13.19 -15.77
N ALA A 149 0.05 12.81 -15.73
CA ALA A 149 1.19 13.71 -15.84
C ALA A 149 1.78 13.69 -17.25
N VAL A 150 2.54 14.72 -17.62
CA VAL A 150 3.20 14.80 -18.94
C VAL A 150 4.70 14.92 -18.74
N VAL A 151 5.48 14.15 -19.50
CA VAL A 151 6.93 14.28 -19.53
C VAL A 151 7.31 15.61 -20.18
N THR A 152 7.94 16.51 -19.45
CA THR A 152 8.35 17.83 -19.97
C THR A 152 9.85 17.92 -20.29
N ALA A 153 10.67 17.08 -19.68
CA ALA A 153 12.09 16.98 -19.95
C ALA A 153 12.61 15.57 -19.66
N VAL A 154 13.72 15.23 -20.31
CA VAL A 154 14.47 13.99 -20.11
C VAL A 154 15.93 14.36 -19.85
N ASP A 155 16.55 13.71 -18.87
CA ASP A 155 17.99 13.80 -18.60
C ASP A 155 18.60 12.41 -18.81
N LEU A 156 19.26 12.23 -19.96
CA LEU A 156 19.87 10.95 -20.33
C LEU A 156 21.13 10.63 -19.51
N GLU A 157 21.79 11.63 -18.92
CA GLU A 157 22.97 11.42 -18.09
C GLU A 157 22.57 10.93 -16.69
N LYS A 158 21.48 11.49 -16.13
CA LYS A 158 20.95 11.08 -14.83
C LYS A 158 19.91 9.96 -14.91
N HIS A 159 19.47 9.61 -16.12
CA HIS A 159 18.40 8.65 -16.37
C HIS A 159 17.11 9.02 -15.61
N THR A 160 16.67 10.27 -15.81
CA THR A 160 15.48 10.83 -15.16
C THR A 160 14.54 11.50 -16.15
N ALA A 161 13.24 11.40 -15.90
CA ALA A 161 12.19 12.13 -16.62
C ALA A 161 11.52 13.15 -15.68
N THR A 162 11.37 14.40 -16.13
CA THR A 162 10.60 15.42 -15.40
C THR A 162 9.13 15.31 -15.77
N LEU A 163 8.28 15.11 -14.78
CA LEU A 163 6.84 15.01 -14.95
C LEU A 163 6.17 16.31 -14.51
N ARG A 164 5.26 16.83 -15.34
CA ARG A 164 4.33 17.90 -14.99
C ARG A 164 2.97 17.33 -14.62
N PHE A 165 2.51 17.64 -13.43
CA PHE A 165 1.20 17.22 -12.92
C PHE A 165 0.07 18.19 -13.32
N PRO A 166 -1.21 17.79 -13.18
CA PRO A 166 -2.35 18.64 -13.49
C PRO A 166 -2.42 19.95 -12.70
N ASP A 167 -1.84 20.00 -11.50
CA ASP A 167 -1.76 21.20 -10.67
C ASP A 167 -0.65 22.17 -11.12
N GLY A 168 0.12 21.79 -12.14
CA GLY A 168 1.22 22.56 -12.71
C GLY A 168 2.57 22.34 -12.04
N SER A 169 2.63 21.56 -10.95
CA SER A 169 3.89 21.16 -10.31
C SER A 169 4.74 20.30 -11.26
N GLU A 170 6.07 20.38 -11.09
CA GLU A 170 7.03 19.59 -11.87
C GLU A 170 8.04 18.94 -10.94
N GLU A 171 8.22 17.63 -11.10
CA GLU A 171 9.18 16.86 -10.31
C GLU A 171 9.96 15.86 -11.20
N PRO A 172 11.27 15.69 -10.97
CA PRO A 172 12.06 14.68 -11.66
C PRO A 172 11.90 13.30 -11.01
N PHE A 173 11.67 12.27 -11.84
CA PHE A 173 11.58 10.87 -11.43
C PHE A 173 12.68 10.05 -12.09
N ALA A 174 13.30 9.16 -11.32
CA ALA A 174 14.21 8.16 -11.88
C ALA A 174 13.42 7.17 -12.73
N VAL A 175 13.99 6.81 -13.88
CA VAL A 175 13.43 5.78 -14.74
C VAL A 175 14.14 4.46 -14.43
N TRP A 176 13.46 3.33 -14.60
CA TRP A 176 14.07 2.02 -14.37
C TRP A 176 15.29 1.79 -15.29
N PRO A 177 16.42 1.26 -14.79
CA PRO A 177 17.66 1.18 -15.58
C PRO A 177 17.56 0.37 -16.88
N ASP A 178 16.64 -0.57 -16.94
CA ASP A 178 16.32 -1.45 -18.08
C ASP A 178 15.36 -0.80 -19.09
N VAL A 179 14.74 0.33 -18.74
CA VAL A 179 13.92 1.12 -19.65
C VAL A 179 14.80 2.11 -20.40
N GLU A 180 14.79 1.99 -21.73
CA GLU A 180 15.51 2.92 -22.60
C GLU A 180 14.83 4.30 -22.56
N LEU A 181 15.58 5.34 -22.18
CA LEU A 181 15.08 6.71 -22.13
C LEU A 181 15.58 7.49 -23.35
N LYS A 182 14.69 8.23 -24.02
CA LYS A 182 14.99 9.00 -25.23
C LYS A 182 14.37 10.39 -25.17
N GLU A 183 14.97 11.35 -25.87
CA GLU A 183 14.44 12.72 -26.01
C GLU A 183 13.03 12.74 -26.61
N GLU A 184 12.70 11.76 -27.46
CA GLU A 184 11.37 11.62 -28.06
C GLU A 184 10.26 11.27 -27.05
N HIS A 185 10.60 10.92 -25.81
CA HIS A 185 9.63 10.69 -24.75
C HIS A 185 9.09 12.00 -24.16
N VAL A 186 9.63 13.16 -24.51
CA VAL A 186 9.02 14.45 -24.14
C VAL A 186 7.63 14.56 -24.79
N GLY A 187 6.63 14.87 -23.97
CA GLY A 187 5.22 14.94 -24.37
C GLY A 187 4.44 13.63 -24.22
N VAL A 188 5.09 12.53 -23.80
CA VAL A 188 4.42 11.29 -23.40
C VAL A 188 3.59 11.52 -22.13
N GLU A 189 2.41 10.92 -22.05
CA GLU A 189 1.60 10.91 -20.84
C GLU A 189 2.07 9.79 -19.91
N VAL A 190 2.20 10.09 -18.63
CA VAL A 190 2.39 9.12 -17.56
C VAL A 190 1.10 9.08 -16.76
N VAL A 191 0.44 7.93 -16.77
CA VAL A 191 -0.79 7.69 -16.04
C VAL A 191 -0.43 7.06 -14.71
N ILE A 192 -0.96 7.62 -13.63
CA ILE A 192 -0.85 7.13 -12.26
C ILE A 192 -2.26 6.82 -11.82
N GLN A 193 -2.60 5.55 -11.74
CA GLN A 193 -3.89 5.08 -11.24
C GLN A 193 -3.70 4.56 -9.82
N MET A 194 -4.38 5.18 -8.86
CA MET A 194 -4.44 4.72 -7.49
C MET A 194 -5.79 4.08 -7.23
N THR A 195 -5.80 2.88 -6.66
CA THR A 195 -7.00 2.16 -6.26
C THR A 195 -6.91 1.81 -4.79
N SER A 196 -7.86 2.28 -4.00
CA SER A 196 -7.92 2.02 -2.55
C SER A 196 -9.16 1.19 -2.23
N ALA A 197 -9.00 0.19 -1.36
CA ALA A 197 -10.10 -0.66 -0.88
C ALA A 197 -9.87 -1.07 0.58
N VAL A 198 -10.85 -0.81 1.44
CA VAL A 198 -10.85 -1.25 2.85
C VAL A 198 -11.77 -2.44 3.06
N GLY A 199 -11.18 -3.61 3.25
CA GLY A 199 -11.88 -4.82 3.64
C GLY A 199 -12.05 -4.91 5.14
N VAL A 200 -13.26 -5.28 5.58
CA VAL A 200 -13.46 -5.70 6.96
C VAL A 200 -13.88 -7.15 6.93
N LYS A 201 -12.98 -8.01 7.40
CA LYS A 201 -13.35 -9.38 7.76
C LYS A 201 -13.73 -9.37 9.23
N VAL A 202 -14.99 -9.65 9.48
CA VAL A 202 -15.46 -9.71 10.85
C VAL A 202 -15.36 -11.15 11.33
N ASP A 203 -14.32 -11.40 12.14
CA ASP A 203 -14.20 -12.59 12.96
C ASP A 203 -14.14 -12.14 14.42
N LYS A 204 -14.92 -12.77 15.29
CA LYS A 204 -14.79 -12.58 16.74
C LYS A 204 -13.52 -13.33 17.18
N ILE A 205 -12.51 -12.60 17.63
CA ILE A 205 -11.22 -13.12 18.15
C ILE A 205 -11.17 -13.09 19.67
#